data_AF-A0A961B457-F1
#
_entry.id   AF-A0A961B457-F1
#
_cell.length_a   1.000
_cell.length_b   1.000
_cell.length_c   1.000
_cell.angle_alpha   90.00
_cell.angle_beta   90.00
_cell.angle_gamma   90.00
#
_symmetry.space_group_name_H-M   'P 1'
#
loop_
_entity.id
_entity.type
_entity.pdbx_description
1 polymer ?
#
loop_
_entity_poly.entity_id
_entity_poly.type
_entity_poly.pdbx_seq_one_letter_code
_entity_poly.pdbx_strand_id
1 'polypeptide(L)'
;MKTLTRDSRFSRSPARRMEPFRRSGAWGLLPLSMLMLLLFAAAPAARAQLQVALKLDKKTYMAHEPVTGVLTLLNRAGRDIVIDNPARGVWLDYSIHDPRQNLISPVSRREVLKPLVLRSGIPSETRVVVNKEFPMGESGMYRIRARVYFPPLDHYYETTPQTLNIVDGQTLWGPETVGIPTGFPEAGAYRTYSLMTFFQGPQKKSLYFRLAQAKDGLVLRTYSLGDYLTVHPPEQAIDGRSHLHVLHMAGPQAFFYTVIDPTGKVVEQQAYRDKNGVRPRLFATPSGQVTVQGGISVEDLQTPYEQREFHGLSERP
;
A
#
# COMPACT_ATOMS: atom_id res chain seq x y z
N MET A 1 65.46 76.54 -6.55
CA MET A 1 64.93 75.72 -5.43
C MET A 1 63.58 75.14 -5.86
N LYS A 2 63.41 73.85 -6.19
CA LYS A 2 64.33 72.79 -6.66
C LYS A 2 63.54 72.14 -7.83
N THR A 3 63.90 72.08 -9.13
CA THR A 3 65.10 71.54 -9.84
C THR A 3 65.54 70.19 -9.28
N LEU A 4 65.75 69.10 -10.04
CA LEU A 4 65.87 68.82 -11.48
C LEU A 4 64.77 67.78 -11.90
N THR A 5 64.47 67.30 -13.12
CA THR A 5 64.86 67.40 -14.57
C THR A 5 63.73 66.64 -15.36
N ARG A 6 63.59 66.47 -16.69
CA ARG A 6 63.98 67.09 -17.99
C ARG A 6 63.86 65.99 -19.08
N ASP A 7 63.29 66.29 -20.25
CA ASP A 7 63.23 65.39 -21.42
C ASP A 7 64.57 65.04 -22.10
N SER A 8 64.67 63.82 -22.65
CA SER A 8 65.29 63.55 -23.96
C SER A 8 64.91 62.15 -24.49
N ARG A 9 64.07 62.03 -25.54
CA ARG A 9 64.39 61.98 -26.99
C ARG A 9 64.62 60.56 -27.56
N PHE A 10 63.81 60.20 -28.59
CA PHE A 10 64.10 59.39 -29.80
C PHE A 10 64.70 57.96 -29.63
N SER A 11 64.51 56.96 -30.52
CA SER A 11 64.08 56.99 -31.93
C SER A 11 63.49 55.65 -32.44
N ARG A 12 62.43 55.75 -33.27
CA ARG A 12 62.09 54.94 -34.47
C ARG A 12 62.12 53.38 -34.47
N SER A 13 60.92 52.83 -34.75
CA SER A 13 60.63 51.85 -35.83
C SER A 13 60.99 50.36 -35.63
N PRO A 14 60.40 49.41 -36.42
CA PRO A 14 59.51 49.58 -37.57
C PRO A 14 58.08 49.00 -37.41
N ALA A 15 57.20 49.34 -38.36
CA ALA A 15 55.82 48.89 -38.40
C ALA A 15 55.64 47.44 -38.90
N ARG A 16 54.57 46.77 -38.44
CA ARG A 16 53.98 45.61 -39.13
C ARG A 16 52.47 45.75 -39.29
N ARG A 17 52.07 46.01 -40.53
CA ARG A 17 50.85 45.52 -41.21
C ARG A 17 49.54 45.54 -40.40
N MET A 18 48.71 46.55 -40.66
CA MET A 18 47.25 46.41 -40.48
C MET A 18 46.75 45.26 -41.37
N GLU A 19 45.91 44.39 -40.81
CA GLU A 19 45.08 43.49 -41.62
C GLU A 19 43.73 44.17 -41.97
N PRO A 20 43.17 43.94 -43.16
CA PRO A 20 41.89 44.53 -43.54
C PRO A 20 40.76 43.91 -42.72
N PHE A 21 39.94 44.77 -42.09
CA PHE A 21 38.76 44.37 -41.31
C PHE A 21 37.68 43.77 -42.23
N ARG A 22 37.81 42.47 -42.54
CA ARG A 22 36.95 41.75 -43.48
C ARG A 22 35.58 41.49 -42.86
N ARG A 23 34.67 42.46 -43.00
CA ARG A 23 33.22 42.26 -42.77
C ARG A 23 32.73 41.08 -43.62
N SER A 24 32.50 39.94 -43.00
CA SER A 24 31.75 38.81 -43.55
C SER A 24 30.41 38.71 -42.82
N GLY A 25 29.31 38.64 -43.58
CA GLY A 25 27.96 38.68 -43.03
C GLY A 25 27.56 37.34 -42.40
N ALA A 26 27.28 37.34 -41.09
CA ALA A 26 26.66 36.22 -40.38
C ALA A 26 25.14 36.46 -40.12
N TRP A 27 24.48 37.18 -41.03
CA TRP A 27 23.03 37.37 -41.01
C TRP A 27 22.37 36.21 -41.76
N GLY A 28 21.87 35.20 -41.05
CA GLY A 28 21.15 34.08 -41.69
C GLY A 28 20.76 32.86 -40.83
N LEU A 29 21.43 32.60 -39.70
CA LEU A 29 21.25 31.33 -38.94
C LEU A 29 20.49 31.46 -37.60
N LEU A 30 20.23 32.68 -37.12
CA LEU A 30 19.46 32.91 -35.89
C LEU A 30 17.94 32.59 -35.96
N PRO A 31 17.20 32.71 -37.09
CA PRO A 31 15.76 32.46 -37.06
C PRO A 31 15.42 30.97 -36.94
N LEU A 32 16.23 30.08 -37.53
CA LEU A 32 15.92 28.66 -37.61
C LEU A 32 16.08 27.95 -36.25
N SER A 33 17.14 28.30 -35.49
CA SER A 33 17.38 27.77 -34.15
C SER A 33 16.34 28.25 -33.13
N MET A 34 15.93 29.53 -33.21
CA MET A 34 14.86 30.06 -32.36
C MET A 34 13.49 29.46 -32.71
N LEU A 35 13.21 29.22 -34.00
CA LEU A 35 12.01 28.50 -34.44
C LEU A 35 11.99 27.05 -33.93
N MET A 36 13.12 26.35 -33.96
CA MET A 36 13.20 24.96 -33.48
C MET A 36 13.02 24.88 -31.94
N LEU A 37 13.52 25.87 -31.20
CA LEU A 37 13.29 26.00 -29.75
C LEU A 37 11.81 26.25 -29.43
N LEU A 38 11.11 27.06 -30.24
CA LEU A 38 9.68 27.29 -30.16
C LEU A 38 8.85 26.04 -30.50
N LEU A 39 9.24 25.25 -31.50
CA LEU A 39 8.58 23.96 -31.79
C LEU A 39 8.72 22.96 -30.63
N PHE A 40 9.87 22.92 -29.96
CA PHE A 40 10.04 22.08 -28.76
C PHE A 40 9.20 22.57 -27.57
N ALA A 41 9.06 23.89 -27.39
CA ALA A 41 8.20 24.47 -26.35
C ALA A 41 6.69 24.26 -26.62
N ALA A 42 6.30 24.08 -27.89
CA ALA A 42 4.91 23.88 -28.32
C ALA A 42 4.49 22.41 -28.48
N ALA A 43 5.33 21.45 -28.06
CA ALA A 43 4.99 20.03 -28.13
C ALA A 43 3.73 19.73 -27.29
N PRO A 44 2.59 19.30 -27.90
CA PRO A 44 1.40 18.99 -27.14
C PRO A 44 1.66 17.77 -26.25
N ALA A 45 1.42 17.90 -24.94
CA ALA A 45 1.52 16.79 -24.01
C ALA A 45 0.67 15.62 -24.52
N ALA A 46 1.34 14.54 -24.94
CA ALA A 46 0.74 13.48 -25.76
C ALA A 46 -0.50 12.91 -25.06
N ARG A 47 -1.69 13.21 -25.60
CA ARG A 47 -2.97 12.77 -25.04
C ARG A 47 -3.19 11.30 -25.33
N ALA A 48 -2.54 10.47 -24.51
CA ALA A 48 -2.67 9.02 -24.51
C ALA A 48 -4.14 8.59 -24.62
N GLN A 49 -4.40 7.64 -25.53
CA GLN A 49 -5.70 7.04 -25.78
C GLN A 49 -6.23 6.29 -24.55
N LEU A 50 -5.35 5.92 -23.63
CA LEU A 50 -5.65 5.49 -22.27
C LEU A 50 -4.83 6.33 -21.28
N GLN A 51 -5.49 7.05 -20.37
CA GLN A 51 -4.83 7.61 -19.18
C GLN A 51 -4.97 6.62 -18.02
N VAL A 52 -3.84 6.25 -17.41
CA VAL A 52 -3.75 5.31 -16.28
C VAL A 52 -3.23 6.05 -15.04
N ALA A 53 -3.87 5.86 -13.89
CA ALA A 53 -3.38 6.33 -12.59
C ALA A 53 -3.53 5.23 -11.53
N LEU A 54 -2.56 5.12 -10.62
CA LEU A 54 -2.64 4.27 -9.43
C LEU A 54 -2.49 5.15 -8.20
N LYS A 55 -3.43 5.05 -7.27
CA LYS A 55 -3.37 5.65 -5.93
C LYS A 55 -3.34 4.53 -4.89
N LEU A 56 -2.28 4.47 -4.10
CA LEU A 56 -2.17 3.52 -2.98
C LEU A 56 -2.95 4.03 -1.76
N ASP A 57 -3.48 3.10 -0.96
CA ASP A 57 -4.27 3.44 0.23
C ASP A 57 -3.40 3.94 1.40
N LYS A 58 -2.14 3.50 1.48
CA LYS A 58 -1.13 3.93 2.47
C LYS A 58 0.21 4.27 1.81
N LYS A 59 1.04 5.06 2.52
CA LYS A 59 2.47 5.28 2.20
C LYS A 59 3.40 4.29 2.91
N THR A 60 2.96 3.69 4.02
CA THR A 60 3.71 2.71 4.79
C THR A 60 2.82 1.51 5.04
N TYR A 61 3.32 0.30 4.77
CA TYR A 61 2.65 -0.97 5.02
C TYR A 61 3.49 -1.84 5.94
N MET A 62 2.84 -2.71 6.70
CA MET A 62 3.56 -3.75 7.44
C MET A 62 4.06 -4.83 6.48
N ALA A 63 5.20 -5.47 6.77
CA ALA A 63 5.68 -6.61 5.97
C ALA A 63 4.59 -7.69 5.83
N HIS A 64 4.39 -8.18 4.60
CA HIS A 64 3.32 -9.12 4.20
C HIS A 64 1.87 -8.60 4.35
N GLU A 65 1.64 -7.32 4.64
CA GLU A 65 0.31 -6.69 4.53
C GLU A 65 -0.09 -6.52 3.05
N PRO A 66 -1.37 -6.73 2.67
CA PRO A 66 -1.86 -6.41 1.33
C PRO A 66 -1.65 -4.94 0.94
N VAL A 67 -0.82 -4.70 -0.07
CA VAL A 67 -0.58 -3.37 -0.67
C VAL A 67 -1.77 -3.03 -1.55
N THR A 68 -2.70 -2.27 -1.00
CA THR A 68 -4.01 -1.95 -1.59
C THR A 68 -4.04 -0.57 -2.25
N GLY A 69 -4.94 -0.39 -3.21
CA GLY A 69 -5.15 0.89 -3.85
C GLY A 69 -6.27 0.90 -4.88
N VAL A 70 -6.43 2.04 -5.54
CA VAL A 70 -7.37 2.26 -6.64
C VAL A 70 -6.58 2.53 -7.93
N LEU A 71 -6.87 1.73 -8.95
CA LEU A 71 -6.48 1.96 -10.33
C LEU A 71 -7.60 2.73 -11.03
N THR A 72 -7.29 3.88 -11.62
CA THR A 72 -8.23 4.70 -12.41
C THR A 72 -7.82 4.69 -13.87
N LEU A 73 -8.75 4.27 -14.74
CA LEU A 73 -8.55 4.10 -16.18
C LEU A 73 -9.51 5.02 -16.95
N LEU A 74 -8.97 5.98 -17.69
CA LEU A 74 -9.75 6.90 -18.52
C LEU A 74 -9.47 6.66 -20.00
N ASN A 75 -10.44 6.07 -20.69
CA ASN A 75 -10.43 5.86 -22.13
C ASN A 75 -10.68 7.21 -22.87
N ARG A 76 -9.76 7.57 -23.77
CA ARG A 76 -9.81 8.77 -24.64
C ARG A 76 -9.82 8.43 -26.13
N ALA A 77 -10.02 7.17 -26.50
CA ALA A 77 -9.99 6.70 -27.89
C ALA A 77 -11.23 7.05 -28.73
N GLY A 78 -12.21 7.78 -28.16
CA GLY A 78 -13.43 8.20 -28.84
C GLY A 78 -14.50 7.10 -28.99
N ARG A 79 -14.19 5.86 -28.62
CA ARG A 79 -15.10 4.70 -28.62
C ARG A 79 -14.90 3.83 -27.39
N ASP A 80 -15.90 3.05 -27.04
CA ASP A 80 -15.80 2.03 -25.98
C ASP A 80 -14.78 0.95 -26.37
N ILE A 81 -14.05 0.44 -25.37
CA ILE A 81 -12.97 -0.52 -25.55
C ILE A 81 -13.11 -1.63 -24.52
N VAL A 82 -13.02 -2.88 -24.98
CA VAL A 82 -12.75 -4.03 -24.10
C VAL A 82 -11.23 -4.12 -23.91
N ILE A 83 -10.78 -4.15 -22.66
CA ILE A 83 -9.41 -4.53 -22.31
C ILE A 83 -9.46 -6.00 -21.86
N ASP A 84 -8.70 -6.84 -22.56
CA ASP A 84 -8.52 -8.26 -22.32
C ASP A 84 -7.03 -8.63 -22.26
N ASN A 85 -6.72 -9.86 -21.86
CA ASN A 85 -5.33 -10.29 -21.68
C ASN A 85 -4.67 -10.56 -23.04
N PRO A 86 -3.46 -10.03 -23.31
CA PRO A 86 -2.73 -10.36 -24.52
C PRO A 86 -2.33 -11.84 -24.52
N ALA A 87 -2.03 -12.39 -25.72
CA ALA A 87 -1.63 -13.78 -25.91
C ALA A 87 -0.42 -14.24 -25.07
N ARG A 88 0.35 -13.30 -24.49
CA ARG A 88 1.36 -13.55 -23.46
C ARG A 88 1.28 -12.51 -22.34
N GLY A 89 0.53 -12.81 -21.28
CA GLY A 89 0.52 -12.01 -20.06
C GLY A 89 -0.88 -11.80 -19.50
N VAL A 90 -1.07 -10.66 -18.86
CA VAL A 90 -2.33 -10.20 -18.26
C VAL A 90 -2.48 -8.71 -18.54
N TRP A 91 -3.71 -8.21 -18.59
CA TRP A 91 -3.94 -6.83 -19.00
C TRP A 91 -3.53 -5.79 -17.96
N LEU A 92 -3.42 -6.16 -16.69
CA LEU A 92 -2.89 -5.35 -15.60
C LEU A 92 -1.68 -6.07 -14.97
N ASP A 93 -0.53 -5.41 -15.02
CA ASP A 93 0.76 -5.89 -14.55
C ASP A 93 1.43 -4.81 -13.68
N TYR A 94 2.50 -5.15 -12.95
CA TYR A 94 3.23 -4.19 -12.11
C TYR A 94 4.74 -4.24 -12.37
N SER A 95 5.35 -3.07 -12.54
CA SER A 95 6.80 -2.90 -12.44
C SER A 95 7.12 -2.47 -11.01
N ILE A 96 7.72 -3.36 -10.22
CA ILE A 96 8.01 -3.13 -8.81
C ILE A 96 9.51 -3.24 -8.59
N HIS A 97 10.11 -2.19 -8.04
CA HIS A 97 11.53 -2.18 -7.67
C HIS A 97 11.66 -2.31 -6.14
N ASP A 98 12.57 -3.17 -5.70
CA ASP A 98 12.89 -3.43 -4.29
C ASP A 98 13.68 -2.25 -3.65
N PRO A 99 14.00 -2.29 -2.34
CA PRO A 99 14.80 -1.27 -1.68
C PRO A 99 16.22 -1.07 -2.25
N ARG A 100 16.74 -2.05 -2.99
CA ARG A 100 18.07 -2.05 -3.65
C ARG A 100 17.98 -1.63 -5.13
N GLN A 101 16.76 -1.32 -5.60
CA GLN A 101 16.37 -0.98 -6.97
C GLN A 101 16.44 -2.13 -8.00
N ASN A 102 16.41 -3.39 -7.56
CA ASN A 102 16.20 -4.54 -8.45
C ASN A 102 14.72 -4.66 -8.85
N LEU A 103 14.44 -5.11 -10.08
CA LEU A 103 13.08 -5.43 -10.53
C LEU A 103 12.60 -6.76 -9.92
N ILE A 104 11.50 -6.73 -9.19
CA ILE A 104 10.87 -7.91 -8.57
C ILE A 104 10.06 -8.66 -9.63
N SER A 105 10.35 -9.96 -9.77
CA SER A 105 9.55 -10.89 -10.58
C SER A 105 8.42 -11.51 -9.75
N PRO A 106 7.25 -11.82 -10.35
CA PRO A 106 6.18 -12.53 -9.65
C PRO A 106 6.58 -13.98 -9.36
N VAL A 107 6.19 -14.50 -8.19
CA VAL A 107 6.53 -15.87 -7.73
C VAL A 107 5.61 -16.96 -8.27
N SER A 108 4.56 -16.59 -9.00
CA SER A 108 3.58 -17.52 -9.56
C SER A 108 3.15 -17.11 -10.97
N ARG A 109 2.45 -18.00 -11.68
CA ARG A 109 1.82 -17.64 -12.97
C ARG A 109 0.69 -16.66 -12.71
N ARG A 110 0.80 -15.47 -13.30
CA ARG A 110 -0.20 -14.39 -13.17
C ARG A 110 -1.61 -14.87 -13.50
N GLU A 111 -2.56 -14.59 -12.61
CA GLU A 111 -3.96 -15.01 -12.75
C GLU A 111 -4.63 -14.37 -13.99
N VAL A 112 -5.36 -15.16 -14.77
CA VAL A 112 -6.06 -14.68 -15.97
C VAL A 112 -7.19 -13.73 -15.57
N LEU A 113 -6.93 -12.43 -15.67
CA LEU A 113 -7.89 -11.38 -15.28
C LEU A 113 -9.11 -11.39 -16.20
N LYS A 114 -10.29 -11.12 -15.63
CA LYS A 114 -11.52 -10.94 -16.43
C LYS A 114 -11.39 -9.70 -17.32
N PRO A 115 -11.93 -9.70 -18.55
CA PRO A 115 -11.96 -8.51 -19.39
C PRO A 115 -12.74 -7.35 -18.75
N LEU A 116 -12.32 -6.12 -19.04
CA LEU A 116 -12.92 -4.89 -18.51
C LEU A 116 -13.38 -3.97 -19.65
N VAL A 117 -14.63 -3.50 -19.61
CA VAL A 117 -15.18 -2.55 -20.59
C VAL A 117 -14.93 -1.12 -20.13
N LEU A 118 -14.07 -0.40 -20.84
CA LEU A 118 -13.83 1.03 -20.64
C LEU A 118 -14.70 1.87 -21.57
N ARG A 119 -15.70 2.54 -21.00
CA ARG A 119 -16.55 3.49 -21.71
C ARG A 119 -15.79 4.75 -22.12
N SER A 120 -16.06 5.25 -23.33
CA SER A 120 -15.41 6.43 -23.90
C SER A 120 -15.61 7.67 -23.00
N GLY A 121 -14.52 8.34 -22.62
CA GLY A 121 -14.55 9.57 -21.82
C GLY A 121 -14.88 9.40 -20.34
N ILE A 122 -15.27 8.20 -19.88
CA ILE A 122 -15.67 7.93 -18.49
C ILE A 122 -14.52 7.23 -17.75
N PRO A 123 -14.07 7.74 -16.58
CA PRO A 123 -13.13 7.01 -15.72
C PRO A 123 -13.76 5.72 -15.17
N SER A 124 -13.07 4.59 -15.34
CA SER A 124 -13.34 3.35 -14.62
C SER A 124 -12.38 3.24 -13.44
N GLU A 125 -12.89 3.03 -12.24
CA GLU A 125 -12.08 2.75 -11.05
C GLU A 125 -12.13 1.27 -10.69
N THR A 126 -11.02 0.73 -10.18
CA THR A 126 -10.90 -0.67 -9.80
C THR A 126 -10.00 -0.80 -8.58
N ARG A 127 -10.48 -1.47 -7.53
CA ARG A 127 -9.66 -1.76 -6.34
C ARG A 127 -8.67 -2.87 -6.66
N VAL A 128 -7.41 -2.70 -6.29
CA VAL A 128 -6.32 -3.63 -6.62
C VAL A 128 -5.51 -4.01 -5.39
N VAL A 129 -4.89 -5.19 -5.44
CA VAL A 129 -3.88 -5.65 -4.49
C VAL A 129 -2.59 -5.89 -5.27
N VAL A 130 -1.57 -5.06 -5.04
CA VAL A 130 -0.35 -5.04 -5.85
C VAL A 130 0.55 -6.24 -5.56
N ASN A 131 0.73 -6.58 -4.28
CA ASN A 131 1.62 -7.64 -3.83
C ASN A 131 0.99 -9.04 -3.77
N LYS A 132 -0.10 -9.29 -4.52
CA LYS A 132 -0.76 -10.62 -4.57
C LYS A 132 0.19 -11.71 -5.07
N GLU A 133 1.00 -11.40 -6.08
CA GLU A 133 1.89 -12.33 -6.77
C GLU A 133 3.36 -11.91 -6.68
N PHE A 134 3.64 -10.74 -6.10
CA PHE A 134 4.97 -10.13 -6.01
C PHE A 134 5.49 -10.16 -4.57
N PRO A 135 6.65 -10.78 -4.29
CA PRO A 135 7.19 -10.91 -2.93
C PRO A 135 7.68 -9.56 -2.39
N MET A 136 6.82 -8.89 -1.62
CA MET A 136 7.10 -7.60 -0.99
C MET A 136 7.21 -7.77 0.54
N GLY A 137 8.25 -8.48 0.98
CA GLY A 137 8.51 -8.81 2.38
C GLY A 137 9.72 -8.09 3.00
N GLU A 138 10.78 -7.80 2.22
CA GLU A 138 11.95 -7.06 2.74
C GLU A 138 11.54 -5.66 3.20
N SER A 139 12.11 -5.18 4.31
CA SER A 139 11.87 -3.81 4.79
C SER A 139 12.66 -2.79 3.97
N GLY A 140 12.03 -1.66 3.64
CA GLY A 140 12.61 -0.55 2.90
C GLY A 140 11.64 0.08 1.89
N MET A 141 12.15 1.03 1.10
CA MET A 141 11.35 1.80 0.15
C MET A 141 11.22 1.07 -1.21
N TYR A 142 9.99 0.77 -1.61
CA TYR A 142 9.66 0.20 -2.92
C TYR A 142 9.17 1.28 -3.88
N ARG A 143 9.38 1.04 -5.18
CA ARG A 143 8.83 1.89 -6.27
C ARG A 143 7.99 1.05 -7.22
N ILE A 144 6.74 1.45 -7.40
CA ILE A 144 5.70 0.70 -8.13
C ILE A 144 5.19 1.53 -9.32
N ARG A 145 4.99 0.89 -10.47
CA ARG A 145 4.10 1.37 -11.55
C ARG A 145 3.09 0.27 -11.86
N ALA A 146 1.82 0.63 -12.02
CA ALA A 146 0.89 -0.24 -12.73
C ALA A 146 1.12 -0.09 -14.23
N ARG A 147 0.95 -1.18 -14.98
CA ARG A 147 1.15 -1.29 -16.42
C ARG A 147 -0.12 -1.88 -16.99
N VAL A 148 -0.78 -1.16 -17.90
CA VAL A 148 -2.10 -1.54 -18.42
C VAL A 148 -2.03 -1.71 -19.93
N TYR A 149 -2.30 -2.94 -20.37
CA TYR A 149 -2.37 -3.29 -21.78
C TYR A 149 -3.57 -2.61 -22.44
N PHE A 150 -3.36 -2.14 -23.67
CA PHE A 150 -4.35 -1.46 -24.47
C PHE A 150 -4.41 -2.13 -25.85
N PRO A 151 -5.33 -3.10 -26.05
CA PRO A 151 -5.39 -3.92 -27.26
C PRO A 151 -5.38 -3.15 -28.58
N PRO A 152 -6.04 -1.97 -28.74
CA PRO A 152 -6.08 -1.25 -30.02
C PRO A 152 -4.73 -0.70 -30.53
N LEU A 153 -3.65 -0.78 -29.73
CA LEU A 153 -2.30 -0.36 -30.12
C LEU A 153 -1.20 -1.38 -29.73
N ASP A 154 -1.59 -2.58 -29.25
CA ASP A 154 -0.70 -3.62 -28.73
C ASP A 154 0.36 -3.09 -27.72
N HIS A 155 -0.05 -2.16 -26.85
CA HIS A 155 0.86 -1.37 -26.01
C HIS A 155 0.48 -1.37 -24.53
N TYR A 156 1.47 -1.24 -23.64
CA TYR A 156 1.26 -1.08 -22.20
C TYR A 156 1.48 0.37 -21.77
N TYR A 157 0.44 1.03 -21.25
CA TYR A 157 0.55 2.34 -20.62
C TYR A 157 0.94 2.18 -19.14
N GLU A 158 1.95 2.92 -18.68
CA GLU A 158 2.40 2.88 -17.28
C GLU A 158 1.90 4.08 -16.48
N THR A 159 1.65 3.88 -15.18
CA THR A 159 1.36 4.97 -14.25
C THR A 159 2.61 5.80 -13.93
N THR A 160 2.41 7.00 -13.40
CA THR A 160 3.46 7.67 -12.64
C THR A 160 3.96 6.75 -11.49
N PRO A 161 5.26 6.76 -11.15
CA PRO A 161 5.78 5.89 -10.11
C PRO A 161 5.22 6.27 -8.74
N GLN A 162 4.58 5.32 -8.08
CA GLN A 162 4.23 5.43 -6.66
C GLN A 162 5.39 4.89 -5.82
N THR A 163 5.67 5.51 -4.68
CA THR A 163 6.61 4.98 -3.69
C THR A 163 5.88 4.67 -2.38
N LEU A 164 6.28 3.56 -1.77
CA LEU A 164 5.83 3.15 -0.44
C LEU A 164 7.02 2.65 0.37
N ASN A 165 6.87 2.57 1.68
CA ASN A 165 7.83 1.94 2.58
C ASN A 165 7.21 0.68 3.21
N ILE A 166 7.95 -0.42 3.24
CA ILE A 166 7.60 -1.62 4.00
C ILE A 166 8.47 -1.68 5.24
N VAL A 167 7.89 -1.98 6.38
CA VAL A 167 8.59 -2.15 7.66
C VAL A 167 7.95 -3.33 8.38
N ASP A 168 8.72 -4.21 9.02
CA ASP A 168 8.11 -5.27 9.83
C ASP A 168 7.54 -4.73 11.15
N GLY A 169 6.52 -5.41 11.68
CA GLY A 169 5.90 -5.09 12.96
C GLY A 169 6.74 -5.56 14.15
N GLN A 170 6.54 -4.94 15.31
CA GLN A 170 7.05 -5.45 16.58
C GLN A 170 6.13 -6.57 17.08
N THR A 171 6.63 -7.80 17.25
CA THR A 171 5.86 -8.89 17.87
C THR A 171 5.48 -8.53 19.31
N LEU A 172 4.22 -8.80 19.67
CA LEU A 172 3.70 -8.70 21.04
C LEU A 172 3.45 -10.09 21.66
N TRP A 173 3.00 -11.05 20.85
CA TRP A 173 2.75 -12.43 21.25
C TRP A 173 2.87 -13.37 20.04
N GLY A 174 3.18 -14.64 20.30
CA GLY A 174 3.48 -15.66 19.30
C GLY A 174 4.95 -15.64 18.83
N PRO A 175 5.34 -16.53 17.91
CA PRO A 175 4.48 -17.46 17.17
C PRO A 175 3.93 -18.61 18.04
N GLU A 176 2.61 -18.68 18.18
CA GLU A 176 1.90 -19.77 18.85
C GLU A 176 1.45 -20.80 17.81
N THR A 177 1.66 -22.10 18.05
CA THR A 177 1.38 -23.13 17.04
C THR A 177 0.00 -23.77 17.24
N VAL A 178 -0.81 -23.80 16.18
CA VAL A 178 -2.12 -24.46 16.17
C VAL A 178 -2.21 -25.50 15.04
N GLY A 179 -3.04 -26.52 15.24
CA GLY A 179 -3.44 -27.45 14.18
C GLY A 179 -4.68 -26.94 13.46
N ILE A 180 -4.80 -27.22 12.15
CA ILE A 180 -6.03 -26.98 11.41
C ILE A 180 -6.99 -28.16 11.65
N PRO A 181 -8.18 -27.96 12.25
CA PRO A 181 -9.11 -29.04 12.53
C PRO A 181 -9.89 -29.48 11.27
N THR A 182 -10.51 -30.65 11.35
CA THR A 182 -11.34 -31.23 10.29
C THR A 182 -12.46 -30.27 9.87
N GLY A 183 -12.68 -30.15 8.56
CA GLY A 183 -13.68 -29.24 7.96
C GLY A 183 -13.07 -27.97 7.34
N PHE A 184 -11.83 -27.63 7.66
CA PHE A 184 -11.09 -26.54 7.02
C PHE A 184 -10.16 -27.03 5.89
N PRO A 185 -9.80 -26.17 4.92
CA PRO A 185 -8.73 -26.46 3.96
C PRO A 185 -7.40 -26.74 4.67
N GLU A 186 -6.64 -27.73 4.20
CA GLU A 186 -5.39 -28.20 4.84
C GLU A 186 -5.58 -28.74 6.29
N ALA A 187 -6.76 -29.29 6.62
CA ALA A 187 -6.97 -30.02 7.87
C ALA A 187 -5.84 -31.04 8.17
N GLY A 188 -5.33 -31.02 9.40
CA GLY A 188 -4.16 -31.79 9.84
C GLY A 188 -2.80 -31.09 9.62
N ALA A 189 -2.73 -29.99 8.87
CA ALA A 189 -1.55 -29.14 8.83
C ALA A 189 -1.46 -28.23 10.07
N TYR A 190 -0.28 -27.65 10.29
CA TYR A 190 -0.02 -26.73 11.40
C TYR A 190 0.24 -25.29 10.90
N ARG A 191 -0.20 -24.32 11.70
CA ARG A 191 -0.05 -22.88 11.48
C ARG A 191 0.54 -22.21 12.70
N THR A 192 1.13 -21.04 12.51
CA THR A 192 1.52 -20.15 13.60
C THR A 192 0.72 -18.86 13.57
N TYR A 193 0.20 -18.47 14.74
CA TYR A 193 -0.43 -17.18 14.99
C TYR A 193 0.57 -16.24 15.67
N SER A 194 0.59 -14.98 15.25
CA SER A 194 1.28 -13.92 15.99
C SER A 194 0.43 -12.66 16.08
N LEU A 195 0.48 -12.01 17.23
CA LEU A 195 -0.01 -10.64 17.41
C LEU A 195 1.18 -9.71 17.40
N MET A 196 1.09 -8.68 16.58
CA MET A 196 2.17 -7.75 16.28
C MET A 196 1.62 -6.32 16.34
N THR A 197 2.50 -5.33 16.47
CA THR A 197 2.09 -3.93 16.48
C THR A 197 2.92 -3.09 15.54
N PHE A 198 2.26 -2.12 14.92
CA PHE A 198 2.79 -1.35 13.82
C PHE A 198 2.48 0.14 14.01
N PHE A 199 3.47 0.98 13.72
CA PHE A 199 3.33 2.43 13.80
C PHE A 199 3.10 2.99 12.40
N GLN A 200 1.87 3.43 12.13
CA GLN A 200 1.48 4.09 10.87
C GLN A 200 1.85 5.59 10.86
N GLY A 201 2.37 6.11 11.97
CA GLY A 201 2.88 7.46 12.16
C GLY A 201 3.22 7.72 13.65
N PRO A 202 3.65 8.94 14.03
CA PRO A 202 4.10 9.25 15.39
C PRO A 202 3.05 9.02 16.50
N GLN A 203 1.76 9.09 16.17
CA GLN A 203 0.65 8.90 17.12
C GLN A 203 -0.30 7.76 16.78
N LYS A 204 -0.19 7.13 15.60
CA LYS A 204 -1.08 6.03 15.20
C LYS A 204 -0.35 4.69 15.30
N LYS A 205 -0.66 3.97 16.38
CA LYS A 205 -0.24 2.59 16.61
C LYS A 205 -1.45 1.67 16.41
N SER A 206 -1.25 0.55 15.72
CA SER A 206 -2.29 -0.43 15.42
C SER A 206 -1.87 -1.82 15.88
N LEU A 207 -2.85 -2.66 16.20
CA LEU A 207 -2.66 -4.09 16.42
C LEU A 207 -2.80 -4.81 15.08
N TYR A 208 -1.96 -5.80 14.83
CA TYR A 208 -1.93 -6.60 13.62
C TYR A 208 -1.90 -8.09 13.98
N PHE A 209 -2.60 -8.89 13.17
CA PHE A 209 -2.50 -10.34 13.18
C PHE A 209 -1.63 -10.81 12.01
N ARG A 210 -0.78 -11.80 12.26
CA ARG A 210 -0.01 -12.54 11.25
C ARG A 210 -0.28 -14.03 11.36
N LEU A 211 -0.54 -14.66 10.22
CA LEU A 211 -0.66 -16.11 10.04
C LEU A 211 0.50 -16.60 9.18
N ALA A 212 1.21 -17.64 9.62
CA ALA A 212 2.20 -18.34 8.81
C ALA A 212 2.04 -19.87 8.87
N GLN A 213 2.70 -20.58 7.96
CA GLN A 213 2.85 -22.04 8.08
C GLN A 213 3.88 -22.37 9.15
N ALA A 214 3.58 -23.35 10.02
CA ALA A 214 4.49 -23.73 11.10
C ALA A 214 5.75 -24.48 10.62
N LYS A 215 5.75 -25.00 9.39
CA LYS A 215 6.82 -25.83 8.82
C LYS A 215 8.03 -25.03 8.34
N ASP A 216 7.79 -23.89 7.68
CA ASP A 216 8.81 -23.12 6.95
C ASP A 216 8.70 -21.59 7.20
N GLY A 217 7.72 -21.15 7.99
CA GLY A 217 7.49 -19.74 8.28
C GLY A 217 6.82 -18.95 7.14
N LEU A 218 6.32 -19.60 6.09
CA LEU A 218 5.66 -18.92 4.97
C LEU A 218 4.45 -18.12 5.46
N VAL A 219 4.54 -16.78 5.44
CA VAL A 219 3.47 -15.88 5.87
C VAL A 219 2.33 -15.91 4.87
N LEU A 220 1.16 -16.38 5.32
CA LEU A 220 -0.05 -16.54 4.52
C LEU A 220 -0.95 -15.30 4.56
N ARG A 221 -0.98 -14.61 5.72
CA ARG A 221 -1.74 -13.35 5.90
C ARG A 221 -1.03 -12.45 6.90
N THR A 222 -1.14 -11.14 6.69
CA THR A 222 -0.91 -10.12 7.72
C THR A 222 -1.92 -9.00 7.53
N TYR A 223 -2.64 -8.59 8.57
CA TYR A 223 -3.59 -7.47 8.49
C TYR A 223 -3.83 -6.81 9.86
N SER A 224 -4.29 -5.56 9.84
CA SER A 224 -4.61 -4.80 11.05
C SER A 224 -5.93 -5.28 11.67
N LEU A 225 -5.93 -5.45 12.99
CA LEU A 225 -7.14 -5.73 13.79
C LEU A 225 -7.83 -4.45 14.27
N GLY A 226 -7.09 -3.35 14.38
CA GLY A 226 -7.62 -2.07 14.82
C GLY A 226 -6.52 -1.10 15.26
N ASP A 227 -6.93 0.08 15.71
CA ASP A 227 -6.05 0.99 16.44
C ASP A 227 -5.80 0.43 17.85
N TYR A 228 -4.62 0.68 18.42
CA TYR A 228 -4.17 0.00 19.64
C TYR A 228 -3.50 0.95 20.63
N LEU A 229 -4.16 1.12 21.77
CA LEU A 229 -3.72 1.92 22.89
C LEU A 229 -2.96 1.05 23.90
N THR A 230 -1.64 1.21 23.96
CA THR A 230 -0.70 0.40 24.77
C THR A 230 -0.77 0.63 26.30
N VAL A 231 -1.90 1.09 26.83
CA VAL A 231 -2.13 1.21 28.28
C VAL A 231 -2.20 -0.19 28.91
N HIS A 232 -2.72 -1.17 28.18
CA HIS A 232 -2.70 -2.58 28.51
C HIS A 232 -2.27 -3.40 27.28
N PRO A 233 -1.57 -4.53 27.45
CA PRO A 233 -1.44 -5.54 26.40
C PRO A 233 -2.82 -5.98 25.87
N PRO A 234 -2.91 -6.51 24.63
CA PRO A 234 -4.09 -7.28 24.25
C PRO A 234 -4.25 -8.48 25.19
N GLU A 235 -5.48 -8.91 25.40
CA GLU A 235 -5.78 -10.23 25.95
C GLU A 235 -6.09 -11.15 24.75
N GLN A 236 -5.48 -12.33 24.70
CA GLN A 236 -5.70 -13.32 23.63
C GLN A 236 -5.80 -14.75 24.18
N ALA A 237 -6.62 -15.57 23.54
CA ALA A 237 -6.80 -16.98 23.85
C ALA A 237 -7.15 -17.77 22.59
N ILE A 238 -6.90 -19.08 22.59
CA ILE A 238 -7.22 -19.99 21.49
C ILE A 238 -8.27 -20.98 21.99
N ASP A 239 -9.34 -21.19 21.21
CA ASP A 239 -10.43 -22.10 21.57
C ASP A 239 -10.17 -23.56 21.14
N GLY A 240 -11.05 -24.48 21.55
CA GLY A 240 -11.01 -25.89 21.15
C GLY A 240 -11.18 -26.17 19.65
N ARG A 241 -11.48 -25.16 18.83
CA ARG A 241 -11.52 -25.20 17.36
C ARG A 241 -10.32 -24.49 16.72
N SER A 242 -9.31 -24.13 17.52
CA SER A 242 -8.14 -23.35 17.13
C SER A 242 -8.47 -21.95 16.59
N HIS A 243 -9.65 -21.39 16.89
CA HIS A 243 -9.95 -19.99 16.63
C HIS A 243 -9.11 -19.11 17.58
N LEU A 244 -8.49 -18.05 17.07
CA LEU A 244 -7.83 -17.04 17.88
C LEU A 244 -8.84 -15.96 18.28
N HIS A 245 -9.07 -15.83 19.58
CA HIS A 245 -9.84 -14.74 20.19
C HIS A 245 -8.87 -13.64 20.62
N VAL A 246 -9.16 -12.41 20.23
CA VAL A 246 -8.32 -11.22 20.55
C VAL A 246 -9.22 -10.11 21.09
N LEU A 247 -8.88 -9.59 22.26
CA LEU A 247 -9.50 -8.41 22.87
C LEU A 247 -8.42 -7.34 23.09
N HIS A 248 -8.60 -6.15 22.53
CA HIS A 248 -7.62 -5.07 22.66
C HIS A 248 -8.26 -3.71 22.91
N MET A 249 -7.56 -2.83 23.62
CA MET A 249 -8.00 -1.46 23.86
C MET A 249 -7.70 -0.61 22.62
N ALA A 250 -8.74 -0.10 21.97
CA ALA A 250 -8.65 0.75 20.78
C ALA A 250 -8.70 2.24 21.10
N GLY A 251 -9.20 2.60 22.29
CA GLY A 251 -9.21 3.98 22.79
C GLY A 251 -9.65 4.04 24.26
N PRO A 252 -9.76 5.25 24.85
CA PRO A 252 -10.24 5.43 26.22
C PRO A 252 -11.59 4.74 26.44
N GLN A 253 -11.61 3.76 27.36
CA GLN A 253 -12.76 2.91 27.67
C GLN A 253 -13.38 2.15 26.48
N ALA A 254 -12.68 2.04 25.35
CA ALA A 254 -13.17 1.42 24.11
C ALA A 254 -12.28 0.22 23.72
N PHE A 255 -12.90 -0.93 23.55
CA PHE A 255 -12.24 -2.20 23.28
C PHE A 255 -12.80 -2.84 22.00
N PHE A 256 -11.93 -3.50 21.24
CA PHE A 256 -12.31 -4.31 20.08
C PHE A 256 -12.03 -5.78 20.36
N TYR A 257 -13.08 -6.59 20.27
CA TYR A 257 -13.04 -8.04 20.25
C TYR A 257 -13.06 -8.53 18.80
N THR A 258 -12.30 -9.58 18.50
CA THR A 258 -12.23 -10.19 17.17
C THR A 258 -11.88 -11.67 17.30
N VAL A 259 -12.59 -12.52 16.55
CA VAL A 259 -12.36 -13.96 16.45
C VAL A 259 -11.89 -14.31 15.04
N ILE A 260 -10.82 -15.09 14.94
CA ILE A 260 -10.12 -15.42 13.69
C ILE A 260 -10.02 -16.93 13.55
N ASP A 261 -10.40 -17.49 12.41
CA ASP A 261 -10.35 -18.94 12.15
C ASP A 261 -8.94 -19.44 11.75
N PRO A 262 -8.70 -20.78 11.71
CA PRO A 262 -7.44 -21.38 11.27
C PRO A 262 -6.99 -21.08 9.83
N THR A 263 -7.86 -20.48 9.00
CA THR A 263 -7.48 -19.96 7.67
C THR A 263 -6.97 -18.52 7.74
N GLY A 264 -7.03 -17.88 8.91
CA GLY A 264 -6.74 -16.48 9.15
C GLY A 264 -7.86 -15.55 8.67
N LYS A 265 -9.10 -16.02 8.60
CA LYS A 265 -10.27 -15.21 8.26
C LYS A 265 -10.96 -14.77 9.56
N VAL A 266 -11.30 -13.48 9.64
CA VAL A 266 -12.18 -12.97 10.70
C VAL A 266 -13.58 -13.58 10.57
N VAL A 267 -14.08 -14.17 11.65
CA VAL A 267 -15.43 -14.78 11.72
C VAL A 267 -16.39 -14.00 12.61
N GLU A 268 -15.88 -13.21 13.56
CA GLU A 268 -16.66 -12.38 14.48
C GLU A 268 -15.87 -11.12 14.83
N GLN A 269 -16.54 -9.97 14.94
CA GLN A 269 -15.98 -8.75 15.54
C GLN A 269 -17.06 -8.03 16.34
N GLN A 270 -16.71 -7.52 17.51
CA GLN A 270 -17.63 -6.74 18.33
C GLN A 270 -16.89 -5.63 19.07
N ALA A 271 -17.49 -4.44 19.15
CA ALA A 271 -16.97 -3.33 19.92
C ALA A 271 -17.57 -3.37 21.34
N TYR A 272 -16.72 -3.20 22.34
CA TYR A 272 -17.09 -3.16 23.76
C TYR A 272 -16.69 -1.84 24.41
N ARG A 273 -17.41 -1.47 25.46
CA ARG A 273 -17.06 -0.38 26.37
C ARG A 273 -16.90 -0.88 27.81
N ASP A 274 -16.08 -0.17 28.58
CA ASP A 274 -16.08 -0.23 30.04
C ASP A 274 -17.49 0.10 30.58
N LYS A 275 -17.96 -0.67 31.57
CA LYS A 275 -19.24 -0.46 32.26
C LYS A 275 -18.95 -0.29 33.75
N ASN A 276 -19.07 0.95 34.24
CA ASN A 276 -18.88 1.31 35.66
C ASN A 276 -17.51 0.89 36.25
N GLY A 277 -16.44 0.88 35.45
CA GLY A 277 -15.10 0.42 35.85
C GLY A 277 -14.86 -1.07 35.63
N VAL A 278 -15.90 -1.84 35.28
CA VAL A 278 -15.77 -3.23 34.86
C VAL A 278 -15.43 -3.25 33.38
N ARG A 279 -14.11 -3.29 33.08
CA ARG A 279 -13.61 -3.49 31.72
C ARG A 279 -13.97 -4.89 31.18
N PRO A 280 -14.17 -5.05 29.87
CA PRO A 280 -14.24 -6.38 29.25
C PRO A 280 -12.88 -7.12 29.38
N ARG A 281 -12.95 -8.44 29.48
CA ARG A 281 -11.82 -9.38 29.52
C ARG A 281 -12.14 -10.66 28.77
N LEU A 282 -11.11 -11.40 28.33
CA LEU A 282 -11.32 -12.77 27.85
C LEU A 282 -11.43 -13.76 29.03
N PHE A 283 -12.37 -14.70 28.92
CA PHE A 283 -12.52 -15.82 29.83
C PHE A 283 -12.57 -17.13 29.06
N ALA A 284 -11.61 -18.02 29.32
CA ALA A 284 -11.55 -19.37 28.77
C ALA A 284 -12.17 -20.37 29.76
N THR A 285 -13.13 -21.16 29.29
CA THR A 285 -13.77 -22.22 30.07
C THR A 285 -12.92 -23.51 30.10
N PRO A 286 -13.07 -24.39 31.09
CA PRO A 286 -12.43 -25.71 31.09
C PRO A 286 -12.79 -26.59 29.87
N SER A 287 -13.94 -26.32 29.25
CA SER A 287 -14.40 -26.91 27.98
C SER A 287 -13.72 -26.35 26.72
N GLY A 288 -12.77 -25.42 26.85
CA GLY A 288 -12.04 -24.84 25.72
C GLY A 288 -12.81 -23.80 24.91
N GLN A 289 -14.00 -23.38 25.34
CA GLN A 289 -14.70 -22.22 24.77
C GLN A 289 -14.16 -20.93 25.38
N VAL A 290 -13.87 -19.93 24.54
CA VAL A 290 -13.51 -18.57 24.96
C VAL A 290 -14.71 -17.63 24.82
N THR A 291 -14.87 -16.72 25.79
CA THR A 291 -15.95 -15.71 25.84
C THR A 291 -15.39 -14.36 26.31
N VAL A 292 -16.14 -13.27 26.08
CA VAL A 292 -15.87 -11.97 26.73
C VAL A 292 -16.71 -11.85 27.99
N GLN A 293 -16.13 -11.38 29.09
CA GLN A 293 -16.84 -11.08 30.33
C GLN A 293 -16.51 -9.66 30.81
N GLY A 294 -17.50 -8.98 31.40
CA GLY A 294 -17.39 -7.57 31.79
C GLY A 294 -17.62 -6.59 30.65
N GLY A 295 -17.69 -5.30 30.96
CA GLY A 295 -18.06 -4.25 30.02
C GLY A 295 -19.52 -4.29 29.57
N ILE A 296 -19.76 -3.77 28.37
CA ILE A 296 -21.02 -3.85 27.61
C ILE A 296 -20.69 -3.75 26.12
N SER A 297 -21.40 -4.44 25.23
CA SER A 297 -21.18 -4.26 23.80
C SER A 297 -21.80 -2.95 23.30
N VAL A 298 -21.32 -2.42 22.17
CA VAL A 298 -21.90 -1.22 21.54
C VAL A 298 -23.27 -1.51 20.94
N GLU A 299 -23.54 -2.77 20.58
CA GLU A 299 -24.83 -3.26 20.11
C GLU A 299 -25.86 -3.31 21.26
N ASP A 300 -25.48 -3.84 22.43
CA ASP A 300 -26.29 -3.76 23.65
C ASP A 300 -26.66 -2.30 23.96
N LEU A 301 -25.69 -1.39 23.91
CA LEU A 301 -25.91 0.04 24.15
C LEU A 301 -26.90 0.69 23.17
N GLN A 302 -27.10 0.11 21.98
CA GLN A 302 -28.03 0.60 20.96
C GLN A 302 -29.41 -0.07 21.01
N THR A 303 -29.55 -1.26 21.60
CA THR A 303 -30.88 -1.85 21.87
C THR A 303 -31.66 -1.00 22.90
N PRO A 304 -32.93 -0.66 22.67
CA PRO A 304 -33.77 0.02 23.65
C PRO A 304 -33.89 -0.78 24.96
N TYR A 305 -33.98 -0.06 26.09
CA TYR A 305 -33.98 -0.66 27.43
C TYR A 305 -35.09 -1.72 27.60
N GLU A 306 -36.27 -1.43 27.03
CA GLU A 306 -37.47 -2.29 27.05
C GLU A 306 -37.26 -3.68 26.44
N GLN A 307 -36.33 -3.83 25.48
CA GLN A 307 -36.09 -5.13 24.84
C GLN A 307 -35.17 -6.06 25.63
N ARG A 308 -34.41 -5.54 26.60
CA ARG A 308 -33.41 -6.34 27.34
C ARG A 308 -34.01 -7.16 28.49
N GLU A 309 -35.17 -6.78 29.00
CA GLU A 309 -35.80 -7.46 30.15
C GLU A 309 -36.61 -8.72 29.75
N PHE A 310 -37.18 -8.74 28.54
CA PHE A 310 -38.04 -9.86 28.10
C PHE A 310 -37.30 -11.19 27.88
N HIS A 311 -36.00 -11.17 27.62
CA HIS A 311 -35.19 -12.39 27.51
C HIS A 311 -34.84 -13.04 28.87
N GLY A 312 -35.12 -12.38 30.00
CA GLY A 312 -34.76 -12.87 31.34
C GLY A 312 -35.84 -13.64 32.09
N LEU A 313 -37.08 -13.73 31.57
CA LEU A 313 -38.26 -14.14 32.33
C LEU A 313 -39.08 -15.29 31.71
N SER A 314 -38.79 -15.72 30.47
CA SER A 314 -39.55 -16.78 29.79
C SER A 314 -38.99 -18.19 29.95
N GLU A 315 -37.76 -18.37 30.44
CA GLU A 315 -37.15 -19.68 30.66
C GLU A 315 -36.97 -20.00 32.16
N ARG A 316 -38.05 -20.52 32.76
CA ARG A 316 -38.01 -21.48 33.87
C ARG A 316 -38.92 -22.67 33.53
N PRO A 317 -38.57 -23.89 33.99
CA PRO A 317 -39.20 -25.14 33.59
C PRO A 317 -40.59 -25.35 34.20
#